data_AF-A0A455U7S1-F1
#
_entry.id   AF-A0A455U7S1-F1
#
_cell.length_a   1.000
_cell.length_b   1.000
_cell.length_c   1.000
_cell.angle_alpha   90.00
_cell.angle_beta   90.00
_cell.angle_gamma   90.00
#
_symmetry.space_group_name_H-M   'P 1'
#
loop_
_entity.id
_entity.type
_entity.pdbx_description
1 polymer ?
#
loop_
_entity_poly.entity_id
_entity_poly.type
_entity_poly.pdbx_seq_one_letter_code
_entity_poly.pdbx_strand_id
1 'polypeptide(L)'
;MGLSCDPENDEALAHLMRMKERDPAKGVILVAASIEQFLPWLSQLPLAMHAPLAASWPGPNTWLVPDNGRSHGLVRGAHERVALRVTDHPLMKALCEAFGGPLVSTSANRSGGATSNERY
;
A
#
# COMPACT_ATOMS: atom_id res chain seq x y z
N MET A 1 1.00 3.59 16.73
CA MET A 1 1.05 2.14 16.43
C MET A 1 0.25 1.86 15.16
N GLY A 2 0.91 1.55 14.05
CA GLY A 2 0.25 1.09 12.82
C GLY A 2 -0.06 -0.40 12.92
N LEU A 3 -1.12 -0.84 12.26
CA LEU A 3 -1.47 -2.27 12.15
C LEU A 3 -1.29 -2.69 10.69
N SER A 4 -0.65 -3.84 10.51
CA SER A 4 -0.31 -4.41 9.20
C SER A 4 -0.77 -5.85 9.10
N CYS A 5 -1.13 -6.26 7.89
CA CYS A 5 -1.49 -7.63 7.55
C CYS A 5 -1.10 -7.95 6.11
N ASP A 6 -1.18 -9.23 5.79
CA ASP A 6 -1.03 -9.75 4.43
C ASP A 6 -2.16 -9.22 3.52
N PRO A 7 -1.84 -8.54 2.41
CA PRO A 7 -2.83 -8.04 1.46
C PRO A 7 -3.60 -9.12 0.68
N GLU A 8 -3.16 -10.37 0.72
CA GLU A 8 -3.81 -11.51 0.06
C GLU A 8 -4.63 -12.36 1.05
N ASN A 9 -4.66 -12.00 2.33
CA ASN A 9 -5.43 -12.71 3.35
C ASN A 9 -6.75 -11.99 3.68
N ASP A 10 -7.84 -12.52 3.12
CA ASP A 10 -9.20 -11.98 3.28
C ASP A 10 -9.62 -11.83 4.74
N GLU A 11 -9.32 -12.83 5.58
CA GLU A 11 -9.70 -12.82 6.99
C GLU A 11 -8.95 -11.72 7.74
N ALA A 12 -7.64 -11.60 7.52
CA ALA A 12 -6.80 -10.59 8.14
C ALA A 12 -7.21 -9.18 7.70
N LEU A 13 -7.52 -8.97 6.42
CA LEU A 13 -8.05 -7.73 5.89
C LEU A 13 -9.41 -7.38 6.51
N ALA A 14 -10.35 -8.32 6.54
CA ALA A 14 -11.66 -8.08 7.11
C ALA A 14 -11.57 -7.80 8.62
N HIS A 15 -10.70 -8.49 9.34
CA HIS A 15 -10.43 -8.25 10.76
C HIS A 15 -9.82 -6.85 10.99
N LEU A 16 -8.84 -6.46 10.16
CA LEU A 16 -8.24 -5.14 10.18
C LEU A 16 -9.29 -4.03 9.98
N MET A 17 -10.16 -4.18 8.98
CA MET A 17 -11.22 -3.20 8.68
C MET A 17 -12.20 -3.05 9.86
N ARG A 18 -12.62 -4.18 10.45
CA ARG A 18 -13.51 -4.18 11.63
C ARG A 18 -12.85 -3.52 12.83
N MET A 19 -11.62 -3.90 13.16
CA MET A 19 -10.89 -3.36 14.32
C MET A 19 -10.66 -1.85 14.21
N LYS A 20 -10.44 -1.37 12.98
CA LYS A 20 -10.17 0.05 12.71
C LYS A 20 -11.45 0.86 12.47
N GLU A 21 -12.63 0.22 12.53
CA GLU A 21 -13.93 0.81 12.15
C GLU A 21 -13.83 1.56 10.81
N ARG A 22 -13.10 0.95 9.86
CA ARG A 22 -12.77 1.58 8.59
C ARG A 22 -13.80 1.18 7.55
N ASP A 23 -14.33 2.19 6.86
CA ASP A 23 -15.15 1.99 5.66
C ASP A 23 -14.33 1.24 4.58
N PRO A 24 -14.76 0.03 4.17
CA PRO A 24 -14.11 -0.75 3.12
C PRO A 24 -13.94 0.00 1.80
N ALA A 25 -14.83 0.96 1.49
CA ALA A 25 -14.78 1.71 0.24
C ALA A 25 -13.51 2.57 0.11
N LYS A 26 -12.86 2.93 1.22
CA LYS A 26 -11.67 3.80 1.24
C LYS A 26 -10.37 3.11 0.83
N GLY A 27 -10.35 1.79 0.70
CA GLY A 27 -9.13 1.02 0.46
C GLY A 27 -8.07 1.19 1.57
N VAL A 28 -6.85 0.72 1.33
CA VAL A 28 -5.68 0.85 2.21
C VAL A 28 -4.40 1.07 1.39
N ILE A 29 -3.29 1.35 2.07
CA ILE A 29 -1.98 1.53 1.43
C ILE A 29 -1.22 0.20 1.53
N LEU A 30 -0.61 -0.22 0.43
CA LEU A 30 0.41 -1.27 0.44
C LEU A 30 1.79 -0.64 0.62
N VAL A 31 2.58 -1.20 1.53
CA VAL A 31 3.94 -0.76 1.81
C VAL A 31 4.91 -1.89 1.54
N ALA A 32 6.01 -1.60 0.85
CA ALA A 32 7.06 -2.55 0.54
C ALA A 32 8.44 -2.05 1.01
N ALA A 33 9.38 -2.98 1.14
CA ALA A 33 10.79 -2.68 1.40
C ALA A 33 11.54 -2.16 0.16
N SER A 34 11.09 -2.57 -1.03
CA SER A 34 11.72 -2.21 -2.29
C SER A 34 10.70 -2.22 -3.44
N ILE A 35 11.06 -1.60 -4.57
CA ILE A 35 10.16 -1.54 -5.74
C ILE A 35 9.96 -2.92 -6.38
N GLU A 36 10.92 -3.83 -6.23
CA GLU A 36 10.87 -5.18 -6.78
C GLU A 36 9.68 -5.98 -6.22
N GLN A 37 9.33 -5.76 -4.95
CA GLN A 37 8.15 -6.37 -4.33
C GLN A 37 6.83 -5.89 -4.95
N PHE A 38 6.82 -4.77 -5.68
CA PHE A 38 5.66 -4.25 -6.41
C PHE A 38 5.65 -4.60 -7.90
N LEU A 39 6.66 -5.30 -8.45
CA LEU A 39 6.65 -5.69 -9.87
C LEU A 39 5.32 -6.30 -10.34
N PRO A 40 4.64 -7.17 -9.56
CA PRO A 40 3.34 -7.69 -9.97
C PRO A 40 2.23 -6.64 -10.11
N TRP A 41 2.28 -5.54 -9.36
CA TRP A 41 1.33 -4.40 -9.45
C TRP A 41 1.73 -3.39 -10.54
N LEU A 42 3.02 -3.30 -10.87
CA LEU A 42 3.53 -2.37 -11.87
C LEU A 42 3.51 -2.93 -13.30
N SER A 43 3.14 -4.20 -13.49
CA SER A 43 3.25 -4.93 -14.75
C SER A 43 2.51 -4.31 -15.94
N GLN A 44 1.43 -3.56 -15.69
CA GLN A 44 0.65 -2.87 -16.72
C GLN A 44 0.87 -1.35 -16.72
N LEU A 45 1.79 -0.86 -15.89
CA LEU A 45 2.06 0.57 -15.81
C LEU A 45 2.88 1.02 -17.04
N PRO A 46 2.59 2.17 -17.66
CA PRO A 46 3.41 2.68 -18.75
C PRO A 46 4.87 2.84 -18.34
N LEU A 47 5.80 2.49 -19.23
CA LEU A 47 7.25 2.55 -18.96
C LEU A 47 7.70 3.96 -18.53
N ALA A 48 7.09 5.01 -19.08
CA ALA A 48 7.36 6.40 -18.73
C ALA A 48 7.14 6.72 -17.24
N MET A 49 6.26 5.98 -16.55
CA MET A 49 5.97 6.19 -15.12
C MET A 49 6.96 5.49 -14.20
N HIS A 50 7.73 4.51 -14.69
CA HIS A 50 8.65 3.74 -13.86
C HIS A 50 9.79 4.59 -13.30
N ALA A 51 10.39 5.47 -14.12
CA ALA A 51 11.49 6.32 -13.69
C ALA A 51 11.09 7.33 -12.58
N PRO A 52 9.97 8.07 -12.70
CA PRO A 52 9.47 8.91 -11.61
C PRO A 52 9.18 8.15 -10.32
N LEU A 53 8.56 6.97 -10.41
CA LEU A 53 8.29 6.09 -9.26
C LEU A 53 9.60 5.70 -8.56
N ALA A 54 10.54 5.12 -9.30
CA ALA A 54 11.83 4.68 -8.78
C ALA A 54 12.66 5.83 -8.20
N ALA A 55 12.61 7.02 -8.78
CA ALA A 55 13.32 8.19 -8.26
C ALA A 55 12.71 8.74 -6.95
N SER A 56 11.42 8.52 -6.73
CA SER A 56 10.69 9.02 -5.55
C SER A 56 10.75 8.09 -4.33
N TRP A 57 11.27 6.88 -4.53
CA TRP A 57 11.26 5.77 -3.58
C TRP A 57 12.67 5.22 -3.34
N PRO A 58 13.01 4.76 -2.13
CA PRO A 58 12.19 4.74 -0.90
C PRO A 58 11.94 6.14 -0.32
N GLY A 59 10.84 6.33 0.41
CA GLY A 59 10.56 7.62 1.07
C GLY A 59 9.09 7.81 1.50
N PRO A 60 8.67 9.07 1.71
CA PRO A 60 7.31 9.38 2.15
C PRO A 60 6.26 9.37 1.02
N ASN A 61 6.68 9.24 -0.23
CA ASN A 61 5.79 9.34 -1.38
C ASN A 61 4.89 8.10 -1.48
N THR A 62 3.59 8.33 -1.69
CA THR A 62 2.62 7.26 -2.00
C THR A 62 2.09 7.52 -3.39
N TRP A 63 2.09 6.48 -4.23
CA TRP A 63 1.62 6.57 -5.61
C TRP A 63 0.31 5.83 -5.78
N LEU A 64 -0.61 6.41 -6.55
CA LEU A 64 -1.85 5.78 -6.97
C LEU A 64 -1.66 5.13 -8.34
N VAL A 65 -1.44 3.82 -8.35
CA VAL A 65 -1.20 3.03 -9.56
C VAL A 65 -2.51 2.40 -10.03
N PRO A 66 -2.86 2.45 -11.34
CA PRO A 66 -4.01 1.72 -11.86
C PRO A 66 -3.97 0.25 -11.44
N ASP A 67 -5.07 -0.25 -10.89
CA ASP A 67 -5.16 -1.64 -10.48
C ASP A 67 -5.25 -2.53 -11.72
N ASN A 68 -4.34 -3.49 -11.84
CA ASN A 68 -4.27 -4.45 -12.94
C ASN A 68 -5.10 -5.72 -12.66
N GLY A 69 -6.02 -5.65 -11.70
CA GLY A 69 -6.82 -6.79 -11.23
C GLY A 69 -6.13 -7.67 -10.20
N ARG A 70 -4.90 -7.33 -9.78
CA ARG A 70 -4.17 -8.07 -8.73
C ARG A 70 -4.69 -7.76 -7.33
N SER A 71 -5.12 -6.53 -7.07
CA SER A 71 -5.39 -6.10 -5.70
C SER A 71 -6.70 -6.70 -5.19
N HIS A 72 -6.68 -7.20 -3.95
CA HIS A 72 -7.91 -7.60 -3.28
C HIS A 72 -8.88 -6.40 -3.18
N GLY A 73 -10.20 -6.66 -3.26
CA GLY A 73 -11.22 -5.60 -3.26
C GLY A 73 -11.16 -4.69 -2.03
N LEU A 74 -10.82 -5.23 -0.86
CA LEU A 74 -10.62 -4.44 0.37
C LEU A 74 -9.32 -3.61 0.37
N VAL A 75 -8.34 -3.99 -0.46
CA VAL A 75 -7.10 -3.22 -0.61
C VAL A 75 -7.35 -1.97 -1.45
N ARG A 76 -7.99 -2.16 -2.60
CA ARG A 76 -8.33 -1.08 -3.52
C ARG A 76 -9.52 -0.23 -3.05
N GLY A 77 -10.46 -0.85 -2.34
CA GLY A 77 -11.75 -0.24 -2.03
C GLY A 77 -12.59 -0.02 -3.28
N ALA A 78 -13.34 1.08 -3.29
CA ALA A 78 -14.20 1.47 -4.41
C ALA A 78 -13.46 2.19 -5.56
N HIS A 79 -12.12 2.25 -5.51
CA HIS A 79 -11.29 2.96 -6.47
C HIS A 79 -10.87 2.06 -7.64
N GLU A 80 -10.37 2.66 -8.73
CA GLU A 80 -9.73 1.94 -9.85
C GLU A 80 -8.20 1.85 -9.69
N ARG A 81 -7.65 2.44 -8.63
CA ARG A 81 -6.22 2.55 -8.37
C ARG A 81 -5.88 2.01 -6.99
N VAL A 82 -4.68 1.49 -6.84
CA VAL A 82 -4.10 1.02 -5.58
C VAL A 82 -3.02 1.99 -5.09
N ALA A 83 -3.03 2.27 -3.78
CA ALA A 83 -2.03 3.11 -3.15
C ALA A 83 -0.80 2.28 -2.75
N LEU A 84 0.35 2.58 -3.36
CA LEU A 84 1.61 1.89 -3.13
C LEU A 84 2.64 2.84 -2.51
N ARG A 85 3.50 2.32 -1.64
CA ARG A 85 4.63 3.07 -1.08
C ARG A 85 5.82 2.16 -0.82
N VAL A 86 7.02 2.57 -1.24
CA VAL A 86 8.26 1.95 -0.77
C VAL A 86 8.81 2.78 0.40
N THR A 87 8.96 2.16 1.56
CA THR A 87 9.29 2.86 2.81
C THR A 87 10.79 2.99 3.04
N ASP A 88 11.20 4.11 3.63
CA ASP A 88 12.54 4.32 4.20
C ASP A 88 12.61 4.01 5.70
N HIS A 89 11.47 3.69 6.34
CA HIS A 89 11.41 3.41 7.77
C HIS A 89 12.02 2.03 8.10
N PRO A 90 13.12 1.95 8.87
CA PRO A 90 13.88 0.71 9.07
C PRO A 90 13.03 -0.49 9.55
N LEU A 91 12.14 -0.26 10.53
CA LEU A 91 11.30 -1.35 11.06
C LEU A 91 10.30 -1.89 10.02
N MET A 92 9.68 -1.01 9.23
CA MET A 92 8.68 -1.45 8.25
C MET A 92 9.38 -2.13 7.06
N LYS A 93 10.56 -1.63 6.69
CA LYS A 93 11.42 -2.29 5.69
C LYS A 93 11.78 -3.70 6.14
N ALA A 94 12.33 -3.86 7.33
CA ALA A 94 12.69 -5.17 7.89
C ALA A 94 11.49 -6.12 7.98
N LEU A 95 10.29 -5.60 8.30
CA LEU A 95 9.06 -6.40 8.33
C LEU A 95 8.66 -6.88 6.93
N CYS A 96 8.69 -6.01 5.92
CA CYS A 96 8.37 -6.40 4.54
C CYS A 96 9.42 -7.36 3.96
N GLU A 97 10.71 -7.21 4.33
CA GLU A 97 11.77 -8.15 3.96
C GLU A 97 11.56 -9.52 4.60
N ALA A 98 11.27 -9.56 5.92
CA ALA A 98 11.01 -10.80 6.64
C ALA A 98 9.74 -11.51 6.18
N PHE A 99 8.70 -10.75 5.80
CA PHE A 99 7.48 -11.27 5.22
C PHE A 99 7.67 -11.76 3.77
N GLY A 100 8.61 -11.16 3.03
CA GLY A 100 8.91 -11.52 1.64
C GLY A 100 8.07 -10.78 0.59
N GLY A 101 7.32 -9.75 0.98
CA GLY A 101 6.42 -9.02 0.08
C GLY A 101 5.88 -7.72 0.68
N PRO A 102 4.98 -7.05 -0.05
CA PRO A 102 4.31 -5.87 0.46
C PRO A 102 3.31 -6.24 1.57
N LEU A 103 3.11 -5.32 2.51
CA LEU A 103 2.17 -5.43 3.59
C LEU A 103 1.15 -4.31 3.52
N VAL A 104 -0.07 -4.58 3.97
CA VAL A 104 -1.04 -3.52 4.24
C VAL A 104 -0.51 -2.64 5.36
N SER A 105 -0.60 -1.33 5.20
CA SER A 105 -0.32 -0.37 6.26
C SER A 105 -1.50 0.59 6.42
N THR A 106 -2.00 0.68 7.65
CA THR A 106 -3.01 1.66 8.03
C THR A 106 -2.45 2.60 9.09
N SER A 107 -2.81 3.89 9.01
CA SER A 107 -2.33 4.87 9.98
C SER A 107 -2.81 4.55 11.40
N ALA A 108 -1.97 4.89 12.37
CA ALA A 108 -2.25 4.72 13.79
C ALA A 108 -3.34 5.67 14.31
N ASN A 109 -3.69 6.71 13.56
CA ASN A 109 -4.69 7.68 14.00
C ASN A 109 -6.09 7.08 13.84
N ARG A 110 -6.90 7.20 14.91
CA ARG A 110 -8.36 7.13 14.77
C ARG A 110 -8.75 8.19 13.73
N SER A 111 -9.54 7.78 12.74
CA SER A 111 -10.07 8.56 11.63
C SER A 111 -10.13 10.07 11.92
N GLY A 112 -9.19 10.87 11.38
CA GLY A 112 -9.23 12.34 11.53
C GLY A 112 -7.90 13.11 11.50
N GLY A 113 -6.75 12.46 11.59
CA GLY A 113 -5.46 13.14 11.41
C GLY A 113 -5.05 13.18 9.94
N ALA A 114 -5.00 14.39 9.35
CA ALA A 114 -4.51 14.59 7.99
C ALA A 114 -3.09 14.00 7.81
N THR A 115 -2.84 13.35 6.67
CA THR A 115 -1.59 13.44 5.87
C THR A 115 -1.53 12.36 4.78
N SER A 116 -1.30 12.78 3.54
CA SER A 116 -0.29 12.26 2.59
C SER A 116 -0.29 13.16 1.34
N ASN A 117 0.89 13.51 0.81
CA ASN A 117 1.01 14.21 -0.47
C ASN A 117 0.75 13.21 -1.59
N GLU A 118 -0.44 13.28 -2.19
CA GLU A 118 -0.84 12.44 -3.31
C GLU A 118 -0.23 13.00 -4.61
N ARG A 119 0.64 12.23 -5.27
CA ARG A 119 1.12 12.57 -6.62
C ARG A 119 0.54 11.56 -7.62
N TYR A 120 0.00 12.11 -8.71
CA TYR A 120 -0.54 11.38 -9.86
C TYR A 120 0.56 11.01 -10.85
#